data_AF-A0A6A8APY9-F1
#
_entry.id   AF-A0A6A8APY9-F1
#
_cell.length_a   1.000
_cell.length_b   1.000
_cell.length_c   1.000
_cell.angle_alpha   90.00
_cell.angle_beta   90.00
_cell.angle_gamma   90.00
#
_symmetry.space_group_name_H-M   'P 1'
#
loop_
_entity.id
_entity.type
_entity.pdbx_description
1 polymer ?
#
loop_
_entity_poly.entity_id
_entity_poly.type
_entity_poly.pdbx_seq_one_letter_code
_entity_poly.pdbx_strand_id
1 'polypeptide(L)'
;MKIWKLSPRDLSSPGWRNSDYQGDAIVRAENEKEARNIAASHFRSLSEKKRPCQETPRSPWDDPVAIECIELDNSNYSIDGPAGLLEPAGFAI
;
A
#
# COMPACT_ATOMS: atom_id res chain seq x y z
N MET A 1 2.07 15.66 -8.02
CA MET A 1 2.27 14.44 -7.20
C MET A 1 3.45 13.65 -7.74
N LYS A 2 3.84 12.57 -7.05
CA LYS A 2 4.89 11.66 -7.47
C LYS A 2 4.31 10.25 -7.61
N ILE A 3 5.00 9.42 -8.38
CA ILE A 3 4.65 8.00 -8.50
C ILE A 3 5.57 7.22 -7.58
N TRP A 4 4.98 6.41 -6.73
CA TRP A 4 5.67 5.60 -5.74
C TRP A 4 5.42 4.14 -6.04
N LYS A 5 6.49 3.36 -6.13
CA LYS A 5 6.45 1.91 -6.10
C LYS A 5 6.64 1.44 -4.67
N LEU A 6 5.63 0.78 -4.12
CA LEU A 6 5.69 0.12 -2.83
C LEU A 6 5.96 -1.36 -3.06
N SER A 7 7.13 -1.81 -2.63
CA SER A 7 7.56 -3.20 -2.77
C SER A 7 7.65 -3.84 -1.39
N PRO A 8 6.94 -4.95 -1.12
CA PRO A 8 7.10 -5.73 0.10
C PRO A 8 8.54 -6.22 0.24
N ARG A 9 9.19 -5.95 1.38
CA ARG A 9 10.58 -6.40 1.60
C ARG A 9 10.68 -7.88 1.95
N ASP A 10 9.79 -8.35 2.81
CA ASP A 10 9.77 -9.75 3.26
C ASP A 10 8.33 -10.27 3.33
N LEU A 11 7.94 -10.98 2.27
CA LEU A 11 6.62 -11.62 2.19
C LEU A 11 6.47 -12.81 3.14
N SER A 12 7.58 -13.32 3.70
CA SER A 12 7.55 -14.37 4.70
C SER A 12 7.10 -13.86 6.08
N SER A 13 7.13 -12.54 6.30
CA SER A 13 6.75 -11.93 7.56
C SER A 13 5.26 -12.17 7.85
N PRO A 14 4.89 -12.54 9.09
CA PRO A 14 3.52 -12.91 9.44
C PRO A 14 2.51 -11.78 9.21
N GLY A 15 2.95 -10.51 9.18
CA GLY A 15 2.08 -9.37 8.86
C GLY A 15 1.48 -9.44 7.45
N TRP A 16 2.20 -10.03 6.49
CA TRP A 16 1.75 -10.15 5.10
C TRP A 16 0.71 -11.25 4.88
N ARG A 17 0.67 -12.28 5.74
CA ARG A 17 -0.30 -13.40 5.63
C ARG A 17 -1.76 -12.94 5.64
N ASN A 18 -2.02 -11.80 6.26
CA ASN A 18 -3.34 -11.23 6.38
C ASN A 18 -3.62 -10.14 5.34
N SER A 19 -2.67 -9.80 4.46
CA SER A 19 -2.91 -8.78 3.43
C SER A 19 -3.59 -9.38 2.20
N ASP A 20 -4.50 -8.61 1.60
CA ASP A 20 -5.22 -9.02 0.38
C ASP A 20 -4.30 -9.04 -0.85
N TYR A 21 -3.19 -8.30 -0.80
CA TYR A 21 -2.22 -8.22 -1.86
C TYR A 21 -0.80 -8.24 -1.29
N GLN A 22 0.09 -8.97 -1.98
CA GLN A 22 1.46 -9.25 -1.57
C GLN A 22 2.46 -8.94 -2.71
N GLY A 23 2.04 -8.17 -3.72
CA GLY A 23 2.89 -7.79 -4.85
C GLY A 23 3.36 -6.34 -4.77
N ASP A 24 4.04 -5.90 -5.81
CA ASP A 24 4.37 -4.49 -5.98
C ASP A 24 3.09 -3.67 -6.22
N ALA A 25 2.97 -2.54 -5.51
CA ALA A 25 1.89 -1.60 -5.69
C ALA A 25 2.41 -0.27 -6.23
N ILE A 26 1.71 0.31 -7.19
CA ILE A 26 2.04 1.62 -7.74
C ILE A 26 1.01 2.62 -7.24
N VAL A 27 1.47 3.66 -6.57
CA VAL A 27 0.61 4.67 -5.94
C VAL A 27 1.03 6.06 -6.41
N ARG A 28 0.06 6.89 -6.75
CA ARG A 28 0.28 8.33 -6.92
C ARG A 28 0.00 9.03 -5.60
N ALA A 29 1.01 9.72 -5.06
CA ALA A 29 0.89 10.46 -3.80
C ALA A 29 1.91 11.60 -3.75
N GLU A 30 1.72 12.55 -2.83
CA GLU A 30 2.68 13.65 -2.64
C GLU A 30 3.99 13.18 -1.98
N ASN A 31 3.92 12.18 -1.11
CA ASN A 31 5.04 11.70 -0.29
C ASN A 31 4.89 10.21 0.07
N GLU A 32 5.98 9.59 0.53
CA GLU A 32 6.03 8.16 0.90
C GLU A 32 4.99 7.77 1.95
N LYS A 33 4.76 8.64 2.95
CA LYS A 33 3.82 8.38 4.04
C LYS A 33 2.38 8.30 3.50
N GLU A 34 2.02 9.22 2.63
CA GLU A 34 0.72 9.23 1.96
C GLU A 34 0.56 8.02 1.02
N ALA A 35 1.61 7.66 0.28
CA ALA A 35 1.61 6.48 -0.58
C ALA A 35 1.34 5.19 0.20
N ARG A 36 1.99 5.03 1.36
CA ARG A 36 1.73 3.92 2.31
C ARG A 36 0.31 3.93 2.86
N ASN A 37 -0.21 5.10 3.23
CA ASN A 37 -1.55 5.21 3.78
C ASN A 37 -2.63 4.82 2.75
N ILE A 38 -2.46 5.24 1.49
CA ILE A 38 -3.32 4.85 0.38
C ILE A 38 -3.24 3.33 0.19
N ALA A 39 -2.06 2.76 0.01
CA ALA A 39 -1.90 1.30 -0.13
C ALA A 39 -2.50 0.52 1.05
N ALA A 40 -2.23 0.94 2.29
CA ALA A 40 -2.76 0.33 3.49
C ALA A 40 -4.29 0.38 3.58
N SER A 41 -4.90 1.42 3.03
CA SER A 41 -6.36 1.57 2.97
C SER A 41 -6.98 0.71 1.87
N HIS A 42 -6.32 0.59 0.71
CA HIS A 42 -6.77 -0.23 -0.42
C HIS A 42 -6.59 -1.74 -0.16
N PHE A 43 -5.45 -2.17 0.37
CA PHE A 43 -5.15 -3.57 0.66
C PHE A 43 -5.54 -3.99 2.08
N ARG A 44 -6.37 -3.19 2.74
CA ARG A 44 -6.92 -3.51 4.05
C ARG A 44 -7.79 -4.75 3.89
N SER A 45 -7.27 -5.89 4.34
CA SER A 45 -8.02 -7.14 4.32
C SER A 45 -9.32 -6.98 5.11
N LEU A 46 -10.44 -7.16 4.41
CA LEU A 46 -11.79 -7.14 4.97
C LEU A 46 -12.05 -8.31 5.95
N SER A 47 -11.07 -9.20 6.14
CA SER A 47 -11.23 -10.45 6.89
C SER A 47 -11.27 -10.28 8.40
N GLU A 48 -10.87 -9.14 8.94
CA GLU A 48 -11.11 -8.85 10.35
C GLU A 48 -12.48 -8.22 10.54
N LYS A 49 -13.49 -9.09 10.62
CA LYS A 49 -14.70 -8.82 11.39
C LYS A 49 -14.28 -8.27 12.75
N LYS A 50 -14.38 -6.94 12.88
CA LYS A 50 -14.09 -6.15 14.07
C LYS A 50 -14.48 -6.92 15.34
N ARG A 51 -13.50 -7.46 16.06
CA ARG A 51 -13.68 -7.67 17.49
C ARG A 51 -13.37 -6.31 18.13
N PRO A 52 -14.30 -5.67 18.85
CA PRO A 52 -14.18 -4.29 19.30
C PRO A 52 -13.10 -4.05 20.38
N CYS A 53 -12.22 -5.03 20.66
CA CYS A 53 -11.31 -5.03 21.81
C CYS A 53 -9.86 -5.42 21.47
N GLN A 54 -9.51 -5.58 20.20
CA GLN A 54 -8.10 -5.77 19.81
C GLN A 54 -7.65 -4.56 19.01
N GLU A 55 -6.54 -3.97 19.45
CA GLU A 55 -5.77 -2.97 18.71
C GLU A 55 -5.72 -3.41 17.25
N THR A 56 -6.32 -2.62 16.35
CA THR A 56 -6.37 -2.95 14.92
C THR A 56 -4.96 -3.30 14.46
N PRO A 57 -4.69 -4.51 13.97
CA PRO A 57 -3.35 -4.84 13.55
C PRO A 57 -2.96 -3.86 12.46
N ARG A 58 -1.81 -3.22 12.65
CA ARG A 58 -1.24 -2.29 11.68
C ARG A 58 -1.06 -3.05 10.37
N SER A 59 -1.67 -2.55 9.30
CA SER A 59 -1.44 -3.10 7.96
C SER A 59 0.07 -3.12 7.68
N PRO A 60 0.62 -4.19 7.09
CA PRO A 60 2.06 -4.24 6.75
C PRO A 60 2.43 -3.10 5.78
N TRP A 61 1.47 -2.61 5.01
CA TRP A 61 1.59 -1.46 4.11
C TRP A 61 1.83 -0.11 4.81
N ASP A 62 1.45 0.04 6.08
CA ASP A 62 1.77 1.24 6.89
C ASP A 62 3.19 1.19 7.46
N ASP A 63 3.77 -0.01 7.56
CA ASP A 63 5.05 -0.23 8.23
C ASP A 63 6.24 0.07 7.29
N PRO A 64 7.09 1.06 7.61
CA PRO A 64 8.22 1.45 6.76
C PRO A 64 9.37 0.44 6.77
N VAL A 65 9.37 -0.55 7.67
CA VAL A 65 10.37 -1.61 7.71
C VAL A 65 9.92 -2.78 6.82
N ALA A 66 8.62 -3.06 6.78
CA ALA A 66 8.04 -4.11 5.95
C ALA A 66 7.93 -3.74 4.45
N ILE A 67 7.88 -2.44 4.14
CA ILE A 67 7.68 -1.92 2.78
C ILE A 67 8.86 -1.04 2.38
N GLU A 68 9.35 -1.26 1.17
CA GLU A 68 10.22 -0.32 0.49
C GLU A 68 9.41 0.63 -0.40
N CYS A 69 9.62 1.93 -0.24
CA CYS A 69 9.00 2.96 -1.09
C CYS A 69 10.07 3.52 -2.03
N ILE A 70 9.84 3.41 -3.33
CA ILE A 70 10.75 3.93 -4.37
C ILE A 70 9.99 4.95 -5.19
N GLU A 71 10.53 6.16 -5.30
CA GLU A 71 10.02 7.17 -6.22
C GLU A 71 10.37 6.78 -7.66
N LEU A 72 9.36 6.71 -8.53
CA LEU A 72 9.51 6.46 -9.95
C LEU A 72 9.42 7.77 -10.73
N ASP A 73 10.58 8.35 -11.07
CA ASP A 73 10.68 9.61 -11.83
C ASP A 73 10.27 9.44 -13.31
N ASN A 74 10.57 8.29 -13.92
CA ASN A 74 10.23 7.94 -15.31
C ASN A 74 9.23 6.79 -15.39
N SER A 75 8.11 6.92 -14.68
CA SER A 75 7.05 5.92 -14.76
C SER A 75 6.17 6.14 -15.99
N ASN A 76 5.54 5.08 -16.51
CA ASN A 76 4.49 5.21 -17.54
C ASN A 76 3.17 5.81 -17.00
N TYR A 77 3.14 6.18 -15.72
CA TYR A 77 1.96 6.72 -15.05
C TYR A 77 1.99 8.24 -15.02
N SER A 78 0.82 8.85 -15.25
CA SER A 78 0.65 10.29 -15.15
C SER A 78 0.71 10.76 -13.70
N ILE A 79 1.64 11.66 -13.40
CA ILE A 79 1.71 12.40 -12.13
C ILE A 79 0.56 13.40 -11.94
N ASP A 80 -0.20 13.65 -13.01
CA ASP A 80 -1.36 14.54 -13.04
C ASP A 80 -2.65 13.78 -12.73
N GLY A 81 -3.35 14.21 -11.68
CA GLY A 81 -4.62 13.66 -11.18
C GLY A 81 -4.63 13.42 -9.65
N PRO A 82 -5.73 12.90 -9.08
CA PRO A 82 -5.90 12.71 -7.63
C PRO A 82 -4.97 11.63 -7.04
N ALA A 83 -4.60 11.75 -5.77
CA ALA A 83 -3.82 10.71 -5.10
C ALA A 83 -4.61 9.39 -5.07
N GLY A 84 -3.94 8.27 -5.33
CA GLY A 84 -4.63 6.98 -5.41
C GLY A 84 -3.75 5.83 -5.87
N LEU A 85 -4.26 4.62 -5.68
CA LEU A 85 -3.65 3.39 -6.17
C LEU A 85 -3.82 3.30 -7.69
N LEU A 86 -2.71 3.15 -8.40
CA LEU A 86 -2.68 2.96 -9.85
C LEU A 86 -2.57 1.49 -10.23
N GLU A 87 -1.76 0.74 -9.47
CA GLU A 87 -1.67 -0.72 -9.60
C GLU A 87 -1.62 -1.41 -8.25
N PRO A 88 -2.22 -2.61 -8.14
CA PRO A 88 -2.98 -3.33 -9.17
C PRO A 88 -4.36 -2.71 -9.44
N ALA A 89 -4.78 -2.68 -10.71
CA ALA A 89 -6.04 -2.05 -11.15
C ALA A 89 -7.30 -2.69 -10.54
N GLY A 90 -7.22 -3.92 -10.01
CA GLY A 90 -8.33 -4.61 -9.33
C GLY A 90 -8.68 -4.05 -7.94
N PHE A 91 -7.90 -3.10 -7.44
CA PHE A 91 -8.11 -2.47 -6.14
C PHE A 91 -8.39 -0.97 -6.26
N ALA A 92 -8.46 -0.41 -7.49
CA ALA A 92 -8.88 0.97 -7.71
C ALA A 92 -10.40 1.08 -7.46
N ILE A 93 -10.81 2.00 -6.58
CA ILE A 93 -12.21 2.22 -6.15
C ILE A 93 -12.79 3.45 -6.83
#